data_AF-A0A1C5LXN3-F1
#
_entry.id   AF-A0A1C5LXN3-F1
#
_cell.length_a   1.000
_cell.length_b   1.000
_cell.length_c   1.000
_cell.angle_alpha   90.00
_cell.angle_beta   90.00
_cell.angle_gamma   90.00
#
_symmetry.space_group_name_H-M   'P 1'
#
loop_
_entity.id
_entity.type
_entity.pdbx_description
1 polymer ?
#
loop_
_entity_poly.entity_id
_entity_poly.type
_entity_poly.pdbx_seq_one_letter_code
_entity_poly.pdbx_strand_id
1 'polypeptide(L)' 'MLVGKELEMYQVQGKKVQIYLNDGSELVGMCTEFSSAYDNDPEEASITLHRPLKDGKELPWETEVMEHEIKEIKIID' A
#
# COMPACT_ATOMS: atom_id res chain seq x y z
N MET A 1 5.76 -16.65 -9.03
CA MET A 1 6.79 -16.16 -8.07
C MET A 1 6.73 -14.65 -8.15
N LEU A 2 6.44 -13.97 -7.04
CA LEU A 2 6.31 -12.51 -7.02
C LEU A 2 7.69 -11.87 -7.25
N VAL A 3 7.73 -10.77 -8.01
CA VAL A 3 8.96 -10.05 -8.36
C VAL A 3 8.73 -8.55 -8.35
N GLY A 4 9.80 -7.76 -8.19
CA GLY A 4 9.72 -6.30 -8.26
C GLY A 4 8.81 -5.71 -7.18
N LYS A 5 8.00 -4.72 -7.56
CA LYS A 5 7.15 -3.95 -6.65
C LYS A 5 6.05 -4.81 -5.99
N GLU A 6 5.50 -5.79 -6.70
CA GLU A 6 4.53 -6.73 -6.12
C GLU A 6 5.14 -7.55 -4.96
N LEU A 7 6.43 -7.94 -5.07
CA LEU A 7 7.13 -8.58 -3.96
C LEU A 7 7.33 -7.63 -2.77
N GLU A 8 7.65 -6.36 -3.02
CA GLU A 8 7.75 -5.34 -1.97
C GLU A 8 6.41 -5.16 -1.24
N MET A 9 5.32 -5.08 -2.00
CA MET A 9 3.94 -4.98 -1.48
C MET A 9 3.56 -6.19 -0.62
N TYR A 10 3.88 -7.41 -1.07
CA TYR A 10 3.68 -8.63 -0.26
C TYR A 10 4.47 -8.58 1.06
N GLN A 11 5.71 -8.10 1.03
CA GLN A 11 6.58 -8.06 2.21
C GLN A 11 6.15 -7.06 3.28
N VAL A 12 5.30 -6.08 2.93
CA VAL A 12 4.81 -5.10 3.90
C VAL A 12 3.53 -5.50 4.61
N GLN A 13 2.91 -6.62 4.23
CA GLN A 13 1.72 -7.12 4.92
C GLN A 13 1.99 -7.31 6.42
N GLY A 14 1.09 -6.79 7.25
CA GLY A 14 1.19 -6.82 8.71
C GLY A 14 2.21 -5.84 9.31
N LYS A 15 2.77 -4.91 8.50
CA LYS A 15 3.74 -3.91 8.95
C LYS A 15 3.19 -2.51 8.79
N LYS A 16 3.69 -1.61 9.64
CA LYS A 16 3.45 -0.18 9.48
C LYS A 16 4.36 0.36 8.38
N VAL A 17 3.77 1.15 7.49
CA VAL A 17 4.41 1.65 6.28
C VAL A 17 4.16 3.13 6.07
N GLN A 18 5.10 3.75 5.35
CA GLN A 18 5.02 5.06 4.76
C GLN A 18 5.11 4.88 3.25
N ILE A 19 4.05 5.26 2.55
CA ILE A 19 3.91 5.15 1.09
C ILE A 19 3.95 6.55 0.51
N TYR A 20 4.84 6.75 -0.47
CA TYR A 20 4.81 7.92 -1.33
C TYR A 20 4.04 7.58 -2.60
N LEU A 21 3.02 8.37 -2.91
CA LEU A 21 2.19 8.20 -4.08
C LEU A 21 2.72 9.01 -5.27
N ASN A 22 2.33 8.60 -6.48
CA ASN A 22 2.72 9.27 -7.72
C ASN A 22 2.09 10.67 -7.87
N ASP A 23 0.98 10.94 -7.17
CA ASP A 23 0.36 12.26 -7.08
C ASP A 23 1.10 13.23 -6.14
N GLY A 24 2.17 12.76 -5.48
CA GLY A 24 2.97 13.53 -4.53
C GLY A 24 2.46 13.52 -3.10
N SER A 25 1.32 12.87 -2.83
CA SER A 25 0.81 12.70 -1.48
C SER A 25 1.50 11.54 -0.75
N GLU A 26 1.36 11.56 0.57
CA GLU A 26 1.92 10.56 1.47
C GLU A 26 0.82 9.83 2.23
N LEU A 27 0.94 8.51 2.35
CA LEU A 27 0.10 7.67 3.22
C LEU A 27 0.96 6.97 4.27
N VAL A 28 0.53 7.05 5.53
CA VAL A 28 1.19 6.35 6.64
C VAL A 28 0.16 5.50 7.38
N GLY A 29 0.35 4.18 7.44
CA GLY A 29 -0.63 3.29 8.05
C GLY A 29 -0.11 1.88 8.29
N MET A 30 -0.92 1.07 8.96
CA MET A 30 -0.66 -0.37 9.08
C MET A 30 -1.20 -1.08 7.85
N CYS A 31 -0.35 -1.80 7.13
CA CYS A 31 -0.79 -2.66 6.03
C CYS A 31 -1.45 -3.92 6.60
N THR A 32 -2.72 -4.11 6.31
CA THR A 32 -3.54 -5.24 6.80
C THR A 32 -3.66 -6.36 5.78
N GLU A 33 -3.64 -6.02 4.50
CA GLU A 33 -3.88 -6.97 3.41
C GLU A 33 -3.01 -6.66 2.20
N PHE A 34 -2.65 -7.72 1.48
CA PHE A 34 -2.03 -7.68 0.17
C PHE A 34 -2.88 -8.52 -0.79
N SER A 35 -3.24 -7.93 -1.93
CA SER A 35 -3.94 -8.61 -3.01
C SER A 35 -2.98 -8.74 -4.19
N SER A 36 -2.77 -9.98 -4.66
CA SER A 36 -1.93 -10.23 -5.83
C SER A 36 -2.64 -9.81 -7.12
N ALA A 37 -1.89 -9.47 -8.16
CA ALA A 37 -2.49 -9.08 -9.45
C ALA A 37 -3.37 -10.20 -10.06
N TYR A 38 -3.05 -11.47 -9.77
CA TYR A 38 -3.84 -12.61 -10.23
C TYR A 38 -5.21 -12.74 -9.55
N ASP A 39 -5.35 -12.20 -8.34
CA ASP A 39 -6.57 -12.27 -7.54
C ASP A 39 -7.37 -10.96 -7.56
N ASN A 40 -6.91 -9.95 -8.31
CA ASN A 40 -7.53 -8.63 -8.38
C ASN A 40 -8.15 -8.33 -9.75
N ASP A 41 -9.19 -7.49 -9.78
CA ASP A 41 -9.81 -6.97 -11.00
C ASP A 41 -9.96 -5.44 -10.89
N PRO A 42 -9.15 -4.63 -11.61
CA PRO A 42 -8.23 -5.02 -12.68
C PRO A 42 -7.04 -5.88 -12.20
N GLU A 43 -6.43 -6.64 -13.11
CA GLU A 43 -5.26 -7.51 -12.85
C GLU A 43 -4.02 -6.70 -12.41
N GLU A 44 -4.06 -6.16 -11.20
CA GLU A 44 -3.08 -5.26 -10.63
C GLU A 44 -2.96 -5.52 -9.12
N ALA A 45 -1.73 -5.57 -8.60
CA ALA A 45 -1.52 -5.78 -7.19
C ALA A 45 -1.96 -4.57 -6.35
N SER A 46 -2.44 -4.81 -5.13
CA SER A 46 -2.84 -3.76 -4.20
C SER A 46 -2.45 -4.09 -2.76
N ILE A 47 -2.39 -3.06 -1.92
CA ILE A 47 -2.29 -3.21 -0.47
C ILE A 47 -3.35 -2.38 0.22
N THR A 48 -3.86 -2.88 1.34
CA THR A 48 -4.87 -2.20 2.15
C THR A 48 -4.25 -1.67 3.43
N LEU A 49 -4.45 -0.38 3.71
CA LEU A 49 -4.03 0.26 4.94
C LEU A 49 -5.22 0.50 5.89
N HIS A 50 -5.02 0.13 7.15
CA HIS A 50 -5.97 0.41 8.24
C HIS A 50 -5.85 1.85 8.72
N ARG A 51 -6.91 2.64 8.50
CA ARG A 51 -7.06 4.04 8.94
C ARG A 51 -5.77 4.86 8.78
N PRO A 52 -5.20 4.95 7.56
CA PRO A 52 -3.93 5.62 7.37
C PRO A 52 -4.06 7.13 7.58
N LEU A 53 -2.93 7.77 7.84
CA LEU A 53 -2.75 9.20 7.76
C LEU A 53 -2.43 9.57 6.31
N LYS A 54 -3.27 10.39 5.67
CA LYS A 54 -2.96 11.05 4.39
C LYS A 54 -2.46 12.46 4.65
N ASP A 55 -1.20 12.73 4.31
CA ASP A 55 -0.53 14.01 4.53
C ASP A 55 -0.72 14.53 5.98
N GLY A 56 -0.60 13.62 6.96
CA GLY A 56 -0.76 13.89 8.39
C GLY A 56 -2.20 13.96 8.91
N LYS A 57 -3.22 13.73 8.07
CA LYS A 57 -4.64 13.68 8.47
C LYS A 57 -5.18 12.26 8.43
N GLU A 58 -5.81 11.81 9.51
CA GLU A 58 -6.39 10.47 9.58
C GLU A 58 -7.56 10.29 8.61
N LEU A 59 -7.52 9.23 7.82
CA LEU A 59 -8.65 8.73 7.06
C LEU A 59 -9.42 7.72 7.92
N PRO A 60 -10.75 7.89 8.12
CA PRO A 60 -11.51 7.03 9.03
C PRO A 60 -11.91 5.67 8.41
N TRP A 61 -11.34 5.29 7.27
CA TRP A 61 -11.67 4.08 6.51
C TRP A 61 -10.41 3.31 6.09
N GLU A 62 -10.57 2.03 5.74
CA GLU A 62 -9.54 1.26 5.03
C GLU A 62 -9.25 1.91 3.68
N THR A 63 -7.97 2.04 3.33
CA THR A 63 -7.57 2.59 2.04
C THR A 63 -6.78 1.55 1.27
N GLU A 64 -7.36 1.09 0.17
CA GLU A 64 -6.65 0.29 -0.83
C GLU A 64 -5.77 1.22 -1.69
N VAL A 65 -4.55 0.79 -1.95
CA VAL A 65 -3.58 1.50 -2.80
C VAL A 65 -3.09 0.54 -3.87
N MET A 66 -3.31 0.91 -5.13
CA MET A 66 -2.93 0.11 -6.29
C MET A 66 -1.45 0.27 -6.62
N GLU A 67 -0.84 -0.74 -7.22
CA GLU A 67 0.59 -0.75 -7.58
C GLU A 67 1.03 0.49 -8.40
N HIS A 68 0.20 0.93 -9.34
CA HIS A 68 0.46 2.10 -10.20
C HIS A 68 0.37 3.43 -9.46
N GLU A 69 -0.30 3.48 -8.30
CA GLU A 69 -0.37 4.69 -7.47
C GLU A 69 0.90 4.85 -6.63
N ILE A 70 1.58 3.74 -6.35
CA ILE A 70 2.75 3.70 -5.48
C ILE A 70 4.00 4.14 -6.23
N LYS A 71 4.67 5.17 -5.69
CA LYS A 71 6.01 5.57 -6.12
C LYS A 71 7.09 4.84 -5.33
N GLU A 72 6.94 4.78 -4.01
CA GLU A 72 7.91 4.19 -3.09
C GLU A 72 7.20 3.72 -1.80
N ILE A 73 7.61 2.58 -1.25
CA ILE A 73 7.12 2.05 0.05
C ILE A 73 8.30 1.95 1.01
N LYS A 74 8.10 2.44 2.24
CA LYS A 74 9.05 2.27 3.35
C LYS A 74 8.36 1.61 4.52
N ILE A 75 8.98 0.57 5.07
CA ILE A 75 8.57 0.01 6.36
C ILE A 75 9.06 0.97 7.45
N ILE A 76 8.16 1.40 8.31
CA ILE A 76 8.47 2.26 9.46
C ILE A 76 7.91 1.58 10.71
N ASP A 77 8.78 1.25 11.66
CA ASP A 77 8.42 0.54 12.89
C ASP A 77 7.52 1.40 13.81
#